data_AF-A0A7H9BR70-F1
#
_entry.id   AF-A0A7H9BR70-F1
#
_cell.length_a   1.000
_cell.length_b   1.000
_cell.length_c   1.000
_cell.angle_alpha   90.00
_cell.angle_beta   90.00
_cell.angle_gamma   90.00
#
_symmetry.space_group_name_H-M   'P 1'
#
loop_
_entity.id
_entity.type
_entity.pdbx_description
1 polymer ?
#
loop_
_entity_poly.entity_id
_entity_poly.type
_entity_poly.pdbx_seq_one_letter_code
_entity_poly.pdbx_strand_id
1 'polypeptide(L)' 'MEFEIRNPFWSSSISIDVEWNHPFHGWIPYTAIDQSGEEEMQAIWDGLMRGDFGQIAPMEPQA' A
#
# COMPACT_ATOMS: atom_id res chain seq x y z
N MET A 1 6.24 0.04 -14.30
CA MET A 1 7.07 -0.31 -13.13
C MET A 1 6.36 -1.43 -12.42
N GLU A 2 7.05 -2.52 -12.11
CA GLU A 2 6.44 -3.61 -11.33
C GLU A 2 6.77 -3.31 -9.86
N PHE A 3 5.76 -3.00 -9.05
CA PHE A 3 5.94 -2.69 -7.64
C PHE A 3 5.89 -3.99 -6.84
N GLU A 4 6.90 -4.23 -6.01
CA GLU A 4 6.89 -5.32 -5.05
C GLU A 4 6.36 -4.80 -3.71
N ILE A 5 5.12 -5.14 -3.40
CA ILE A 5 4.37 -4.69 -2.22
C ILE A 5 3.96 -5.91 -1.40
N ARG A 6 4.02 -5.80 -0.06
CA ARG A 6 3.56 -6.85 0.85
C ARG A 6 2.96 -6.28 2.13
N ASN A 7 2.32 -7.17 2.89
CA ASN A 7 1.70 -6.89 4.19
C ASN A 7 0.74 -5.68 4.18
N PRO A 8 -0.18 -5.58 3.20
CA PRO A 8 -1.11 -4.46 3.14
C PRO A 8 -2.11 -4.50 4.29
N PHE A 9 -2.31 -3.37 4.97
CA PHE A 9 -3.34 -3.22 6.00
C PHE A 9 -3.99 -1.84 5.94
N TRP A 10 -5.29 -1.79 6.21
CA TRP A 10 -6.01 -0.52 6.26
C TRP A 10 -5.58 0.29 7.50
N SER A 11 -4.93 1.43 7.29
CA SER A 11 -4.54 2.37 8.36
C SER A 11 -5.59 3.45 8.60
N SER A 12 -6.41 3.75 7.59
CA SER A 12 -7.63 4.57 7.71
C SER A 12 -8.64 4.20 6.63
N SER A 13 -9.77 4.91 6.54
CA SER A 13 -10.74 4.72 5.46
C SER A 13 -10.23 5.11 4.06
N ILE A 14 -9.12 5.85 3.97
CA ILE A 14 -8.56 6.36 2.71
C ILE A 14 -7.06 6.05 2.56
N SER A 15 -6.49 5.26 3.47
CA SER A 15 -5.06 4.93 3.45
C SER A 15 -4.81 3.48 3.82
N ILE A 16 -3.84 2.89 3.12
CA ILE A 16 -3.36 1.53 3.33
C ILE A 16 -1.86 1.61 3.55
N ASP A 17 -1.42 1.09 4.67
CA ASP A 17 -0.01 0.94 4.96
C ASP A 17 0.47 -0.39 4.38
N VAL A 18 1.66 -0.37 3.81
CA VAL A 18 2.30 -1.50 3.13
C VAL A 18 3.80 -1.50 3.42
N GLU A 19 4.46 -2.62 3.12
CA GLU A 19 5.90 -2.63 2.92
C GLU A 19 6.20 -2.62 1.42
N TRP A 20 7.02 -1.67 0.99
CA TRP A 20 7.48 -1.54 -0.39
C TRP A 20 8.95 -1.93 -0.49
N ASN A 21 9.30 -2.80 -1.45
CA ASN A 21 10.69 -3.10 -1.79
C ASN A 21 11.32 -1.96 -2.59
N HIS A 22 11.87 -0.97 -1.90
CA HIS A 22 12.57 0.14 -2.52
C HIS A 22 13.94 -0.30 -3.05
N PRO A 23 14.34 0.04 -4.29
CA PRO A 23 15.56 -0.47 -4.93
C PRO A 23 16.86 -0.17 -4.17
N PHE A 24 16.88 0.87 -3.33
CA PHE A 24 18.07 1.28 -2.57
C PHE A 24 17.98 0.95 -1.07
N HIS A 25 16.78 0.74 -0.54
CA HIS A 25 16.56 0.61 0.91
C HIS A 25 15.98 -0.75 1.31
N GLY A 26 15.64 -1.61 0.33
CA GLY A 26 14.93 -2.85 0.57
C GLY A 26 13.50 -2.57 1.02
N TRP A 27 12.97 -3.46 1.86
CA TRP A 27 11.61 -3.33 2.40
C TRP A 27 11.52 -2.16 3.39
N ILE A 28 10.76 -1.14 2.99
CA ILE A 28 10.49 0.05 3.81
C ILE A 28 8.98 0.19 4.05
N PRO A 29 8.57 0.77 5.19
CA PRO A 29 7.18 1.14 5.39
C PRO A 29 6.78 2.24 4.39
N TYR A 30 5.60 2.10 3.81
CA TYR A 30 5.03 3.04 2.86
C TYR A 30 3.51 3.12 3.06
N THR A 31 2.91 4.27 2.79
CA THR A 31 1.46 4.46 2.91
C THR A 31 0.91 4.85 1.54
N ALA A 32 0.05 3.99 0.97
CA ALA A 32 -0.73 4.30 -0.21
C ALA A 32 -2.02 5.01 0.19
N ILE A 33 -2.31 6.15 -0.43
CA ILE A 33 -3.49 6.99 -0.14
C ILE A 33 -4.31 7.13 -1.42
N ASP A 34 -5.62 7.05 -1.29
CA ASP A 34 -6.53 7.36 -2.40
C ASP A 34 -6.32 8.82 -2.86
N GLN A 35 -6.13 9.03 -4.17
CA GLN A 35 -6.01 10.37 -4.76
C GLN A 35 -4.82 11.18 -4.24
N SER A 36 -3.68 10.55 -3.96
CA SER A 36 -2.47 11.24 -3.54
C SER A 36 -1.96 12.30 -4.54
N GLY A 37 -2.32 12.17 -5.82
CA GLY A 37 -1.83 13.00 -6.91
C GLY A 37 -0.46 12.56 -7.45
N GLU A 38 0.16 11.56 -6.84
CA GLU A 38 1.42 10.96 -7.28
C GLU A 38 1.15 9.70 -8.11
N GLU A 39 1.63 9.66 -9.35
CA GLU A 39 1.36 8.56 -10.29
C GLU A 39 1.82 7.20 -9.74
N GLU A 40 2.97 7.15 -9.06
CA GLU A 40 3.51 5.91 -8.49
C GLU A 40 2.63 5.39 -7.34
N MET A 41 2.21 6.29 -6.44
CA MET A 41 1.34 5.92 -5.33
C MET A 41 -0.04 5.50 -5.84
N GLN A 42 -0.58 6.18 -6.86
CA GLN A 42 -1.86 5.79 -7.45
C GLN A 42 -1.78 4.42 -8.13
N ALA A 43 -0.66 4.09 -8.77
CA ALA A 43 -0.46 2.75 -9.33
C ALA A 43 -0.42 1.66 -8.25
N ILE A 44 0.19 1.95 -7.09
CA ILE A 44 0.18 1.04 -5.94
C ILE A 44 -1.25 0.90 -5.38
N TRP A 45 -1.96 2.01 -5.20
CA TRP A 45 -3.34 2.02 -4.74
C TRP A 45 -4.27 1.20 -5.65
N ASP A 46 -4.20 1.42 -6.96
CA ASP A 46 -5.00 0.68 -7.94
C ASP A 46 -4.68 -0.82 -7.91
N GLY A 47 -3.41 -1.19 -7.75
CA GLY A 47 -2.99 -2.59 -7.59
C GLY A 47 -3.50 -3.22 -6.30
N LEU A 48 -3.51 -2.48 -5.19
CA LEU A 48 -4.11 -2.91 -3.91
C LEU A 48 -5.62 -3.14 -4.06
N MET A 49 -6.34 -2.20 -4.70
CA MET A 49 -7.79 -2.32 -4.92
C MET A 49 -8.16 -3.46 -5.87
N ARG A 50 -7.28 -3.76 -6.84
CA ARG A 50 -7.44 -4.91 -7.74
C ARG A 50 -7.11 -6.25 -7.08
N GLY A 51 -6.35 -6.23 -5.98
CA GLY A 51 -5.91 -7.41 -5.24
C GLY A 51 -4.61 -8.04 -5.75
N ASP A 52 -3.81 -7.30 -6.54
CA ASP A 52 -2.56 -7.82 -7.11
C ASP A 52 -1.51 -8.14 -6.05
N PHE A 53 -1.58 -7.47 -4.90
CA PHE A 53 -0.64 -7.62 -3.79
C PHE A 53 -1.19 -8.49 -2.65
N GLY A 54 -2.24 -9.27 -2.95
CA GLY A 54 -2.93 -10.11 -1.97
C GLY A 54 -4.05 -9.38 -1.23
N GLN A 55 -4.52 -10.00 -0.14
CA GLN A 55 -5.61 -9.45 0.66
C GLN A 55 -5.11 -8.34 1.59
N ILE A 56 -5.83 -7.23 1.60
CA ILE A 56 -5.60 -6.13 2.54
C ILE A 56 -6.19 -6.54 3.89
N ALA A 57 -5.34 -6.59 4.92
CA ALA A 57 -5.78 -6.86 6.28
C ALA A 57 -6.73 -5.75 6.76
N PRO A 58 -7.79 -6.09 7.52
CA PRO A 58 -8.74 -5.11 8.01
C PRO A 58 -8.05 -4.15 8.98
N MET A 59 -8.62 -2.96 9.12
CA MET A 59 -8.20 -2.01 10.15
C MET A 59 -8.42 -2.66 11.52
N GLU A 60 -7.35 -2.83 12.30
CA GLU A 60 -7.48 -3.27 13.69
C GLU A 60 -8.20 -2.18 14.49
N PRO A 61 -9.18 -2.53 15.34
CA PRO A 61 -9.80 -1.54 16.22
C PRO A 61 -8.73 -0.99 17.15
N GLN A 62 -8.45 0.32 17.04
CA GLN A 62 -7.63 1.02 18.03
C GLN A 62 -8.36 0.94 19.37
N ALA A 63 -7.74 0.25 20.34
CA ALA A 63 -8.29 0.01 21.68
C ALA A 63 -8.40 1.28 22.53
#